data_AF-A0A0C2ZX90-F1
#
_entry.id   AF-A0A0C2ZX90-F1
#
_cell.length_a   1.000
_cell.length_b   1.000
_cell.length_c   1.000
_cell.angle_alpha   90.00
_cell.angle_beta   90.00
_cell.angle_gamma   90.00
#
_symmetry.space_group_name_H-M   'P 1'
#
loop_
_entity.id
_entity.type
_entity.pdbx_description
1 polymer ?
#
loop_
_entity_poly.entity_id
_entity_poly.type
_entity_poly.pdbx_seq_one_letter_code
_entity_poly.pdbx_strand_id
1 'polypeptide(L)'
;MQKGYALSIVLWIVAAMGAIALFLSSLAKERIHIAQEIDNKIKATLKAQESLDLVLFYGSTGRFYLNQMLNAHVEDLNIPNALYIDGRTLVLNESNVTLTDGGALYNLLFPYGESIGKELGEESVFSESLYDWMDEDTFLQLNGAEDDYYQQISDNGYESRDKRAIQDVAELGLIKGVDRQKLAPIKKDFLYTWAIRINLATTTDEKLYTLLDLPKETMEELITLRQTDMMQFINKVNLVHSNDETFFELFGFAPSKSLRVEISSKVGNAYAKINATIELHYKNKERWIYKYTIED
;
A
#
# COMPACT_ATOMS: atom_id res chain seq x y z
N MET A 1 -80.55 19.65 1.01
CA MET A 1 -79.43 18.83 0.47
C MET A 1 -78.09 19.56 0.36
N GLN A 2 -78.02 20.90 0.34
CA GLN A 2 -76.74 21.64 0.21
C GLN A 2 -75.75 21.53 1.40
N LYS A 3 -76.21 21.23 2.62
CA LYS A 3 -75.33 21.16 3.81
C LYS A 3 -74.46 19.89 3.89
N GLY A 4 -74.77 18.82 3.14
CA GLY A 4 -73.99 17.56 3.14
C GLY A 4 -72.78 17.58 2.20
N TYR A 5 -72.86 18.34 1.10
CA TYR A 5 -71.80 18.42 0.08
C TYR A 5 -70.61 19.28 0.53
N ALA A 6 -70.85 20.28 1.38
CA ALA A 6 -69.79 21.11 1.97
C ALA A 6 -68.89 20.28 2.91
N LEU A 7 -69.48 19.35 3.68
CA LEU A 7 -68.74 18.51 4.62
C LEU A 7 -67.79 17.55 3.91
N SER A 8 -68.22 16.92 2.82
CA SER A 8 -67.37 16.01 2.05
C SER A 8 -66.19 16.75 1.40
N ILE A 9 -66.43 17.94 0.83
CA ILE A 9 -65.37 18.77 0.25
C ILE A 9 -64.35 19.19 1.31
N VAL A 10 -64.81 19.64 2.49
CA VAL A 10 -63.91 20.01 3.60
C VAL A 10 -63.10 18.80 4.07
N LEU A 11 -63.70 17.62 4.17
CA LEU A 11 -62.99 16.40 4.57
C LEU A 11 -61.88 16.03 3.58
N TRP A 12 -62.14 16.15 2.27
CA TRP A 12 -61.14 15.91 1.23
C TRP A 12 -60.01 16.93 1.24
N ILE A 13 -60.32 18.20 1.50
CA ILE A 13 -59.30 19.25 1.65
C ILE A 13 -58.43 18.95 2.87
N VAL A 14 -59.02 18.58 4.01
CA VAL A 14 -58.27 18.21 5.23
C VAL A 14 -57.41 16.97 4.98
N ALA A 15 -57.94 15.95 4.31
CA ALA A 15 -57.19 14.75 3.95
C ALA A 15 -56.01 15.07 3.01
N ALA A 16 -56.22 15.92 2.00
CA ALA A 16 -55.16 16.36 1.09
C ALA A 16 -54.09 17.18 1.82
N MET A 17 -54.49 18.11 2.71
CA MET A 17 -53.56 18.86 3.54
C MET A 17 -52.77 17.96 4.49
N GLY A 18 -53.42 16.95 5.08
CA GLY A 18 -52.75 15.94 5.91
C GLY A 18 -51.71 15.13 5.13
N ALA A 19 -52.05 14.70 3.92
CA ALA A 19 -51.12 14.00 3.03
C ALA A 19 -49.91 14.87 2.66
N ILE A 20 -50.13 16.14 2.32
CA ILE A 20 -49.06 17.09 2.03
C ILE A 20 -48.17 17.31 3.27
N ALA A 21 -48.76 17.47 4.46
CA ALA A 21 -48.01 17.65 5.70
C ALA A 21 -47.14 16.43 6.02
N LEU A 22 -47.66 15.21 5.84
CA LEU A 22 -46.90 13.96 6.02
C LEU A 22 -45.76 13.84 5.01
N PHE A 23 -46.01 14.16 3.74
CA PHE A 23 -45.00 14.16 2.69
C PHE A 23 -43.88 15.19 2.94
N LEU A 24 -44.23 16.41 3.36
CA LEU A 24 -43.25 17.42 3.74
C LEU A 24 -42.44 16.98 4.98
N SER A 25 -43.08 16.31 5.94
CA SER A 25 -42.39 15.76 7.10
C SER A 25 -41.41 14.64 6.72
N SER A 26 -41.79 13.75 5.79
CA SER A 26 -40.87 12.71 5.31
C SER A 26 -39.68 13.31 4.56
N LEU A 27 -39.91 14.30 3.69
CA LEU A 27 -38.83 15.01 2.99
C LEU A 27 -37.89 15.75 3.96
N ALA A 28 -38.42 16.37 5.00
CA ALA A 28 -37.60 17.05 6.00
C ALA A 28 -36.71 16.04 6.77
N LYS A 29 -37.24 14.88 7.15
CA LYS A 29 -36.47 13.82 7.80
C LYS A 29 -35.36 13.27 6.89
N GLU A 30 -35.67 13.03 5.62
CA GLU A 30 -34.69 12.58 4.63
C GLU A 30 -33.55 13.60 4.45
N ARG A 31 -33.88 14.89 4.32
CA ARG A 31 -32.86 15.95 4.20
C ARG A 31 -31.96 16.04 5.44
N ILE A 32 -32.53 15.88 6.64
CA ILE A 32 -31.75 15.86 7.88
C ILE A 32 -30.81 14.66 7.90
N HIS A 33 -31.28 13.47 7.50
CA HIS A 33 -30.47 12.27 7.41
C HIS A 33 -29.29 12.45 6.44
N ILE A 34 -29.56 12.94 5.22
CA ILE A 34 -28.50 13.21 4.22
C ILE A 34 -27.49 14.23 4.76
N ALA A 35 -27.96 15.31 5.39
CA ALA A 35 -27.07 16.31 5.98
C ALA A 35 -26.17 15.71 7.08
N GLN A 36 -26.71 14.82 7.90
CA GLN A 36 -25.93 14.08 8.91
C GLN A 36 -24.91 13.14 8.29
N GLU A 37 -25.26 12.43 7.21
CA GLU A 37 -24.31 11.55 6.50
C GLU A 37 -23.17 12.34 5.85
N ILE A 38 -23.48 13.49 5.23
CA ILE A 38 -22.47 14.39 4.67
C ILE A 38 -21.55 14.92 5.76
N ASP A 39 -22.10 15.40 6.88
CA ASP A 39 -21.32 15.87 8.03
C ASP A 39 -20.40 14.77 8.57
N ASN A 40 -20.91 13.54 8.73
CA ASN A 40 -20.13 12.39 9.15
C ASN A 40 -19.00 12.06 8.15
N LYS A 41 -19.27 12.12 6.84
CA LYS A 41 -18.26 11.87 5.79
C LYS A 41 -17.17 12.95 5.79
N ILE A 42 -17.53 14.21 5.97
CA ILE A 42 -16.56 15.32 6.09
C ILE A 42 -15.68 15.09 7.32
N LYS A 43 -16.27 14.79 8.48
CA LYS A 43 -15.52 14.52 9.72
C LYS A 43 -14.59 13.32 9.60
N ALA A 44 -15.03 12.22 8.97
CA ALA A 44 -14.16 11.07 8.72
C ALA A 44 -12.98 11.47 7.82
N THR A 45 -13.25 12.18 6.73
CA THR A 45 -12.20 12.63 5.79
C THR A 45 -11.18 13.54 6.47
N LEU A 46 -11.63 14.51 7.28
CA LEU A 46 -10.75 15.39 8.05
C LEU A 46 -9.86 14.61 9.02
N LYS A 47 -10.40 13.64 9.76
CA LYS A 47 -9.59 12.77 10.65
C LYS A 47 -8.51 12.00 9.90
N ALA A 48 -8.84 11.45 8.73
CA ALA A 48 -7.87 10.73 7.91
C ALA A 48 -6.75 11.68 7.42
N GLN A 49 -7.12 12.90 7.00
CA GLN A 49 -6.17 13.91 6.57
C GLN A 49 -5.26 14.40 7.71
N GLU A 50 -5.81 14.62 8.90
CA GLU A 50 -5.02 14.98 10.09
C GLU A 50 -3.99 13.90 10.44
N SER A 51 -4.37 12.62 10.35
CA SER A 51 -3.43 11.51 10.53
C SER A 51 -2.36 11.47 9.44
N LEU A 52 -2.69 11.81 8.19
CA LEU A 52 -1.71 11.92 7.10
C LEU A 52 -0.72 13.05 7.36
N ASP A 53 -1.21 14.23 7.71
CA ASP A 53 -0.38 15.41 7.99
C ASP A 53 0.59 15.12 9.14
N LEU A 54 0.16 14.34 10.13
CA LEU A 54 1.01 13.89 11.21
C LEU A 54 2.08 12.91 10.70
N VAL A 55 1.75 11.94 9.86
CA VAL A 55 2.76 11.06 9.23
C VAL A 55 3.78 11.87 8.42
N LEU A 56 3.34 12.86 7.65
CA LEU A 56 4.21 13.77 6.90
C LEU A 56 5.13 14.57 7.84
N PHE A 57 4.61 15.03 8.98
CA PHE A 57 5.39 15.70 10.01
C PHE A 57 6.49 14.79 10.59
N TYR A 58 6.19 13.52 10.86
CA TYR A 58 7.20 12.54 11.32
C TYR A 58 8.27 12.28 10.28
N GLY A 59 7.88 12.07 9.02
CA GLY A 59 8.84 11.86 7.92
C GLY A 59 9.78 13.06 7.73
N SER A 60 9.25 14.27 7.87
CA SER A 60 9.97 15.52 7.63
C SER A 60 10.88 15.93 8.78
N THR A 61 10.43 15.77 10.03
CA THR A 61 11.12 16.31 11.22
C THR A 61 11.73 15.24 12.13
N GLY A 62 11.25 14.00 12.04
CA GLY A 62 11.70 12.89 12.88
C GLY A 62 13.02 12.27 12.43
N ARG A 63 13.42 11.18 13.09
CA ARG A 63 14.59 10.35 12.74
C ARG A 63 14.13 8.94 12.38
N PHE A 64 14.70 8.41 11.30
CA PHE A 64 14.48 7.02 10.90
C PHE A 64 15.43 6.11 11.66
N TYR A 65 14.85 5.07 12.24
CA TYR A 65 15.52 3.89 12.79
C TYR A 65 15.13 2.68 11.96
N LEU A 66 15.73 1.52 12.24
CA LEU A 66 15.63 0.30 11.42
C LEU A 66 14.19 -0.06 11.00
N ASN A 67 13.22 0.07 11.91
CA ASN A 67 11.81 -0.27 11.67
C ASN A 67 10.80 0.80 12.14
N GLN A 68 11.26 2.01 12.47
CA GLN A 68 10.38 3.07 13.00
C GLN A 68 10.88 4.48 12.71
N MET A 69 9.96 5.44 12.69
CA MET A 69 10.23 6.87 12.74
C MET A 69 10.02 7.39 14.16
N LEU A 70 11.02 8.01 14.76
CA LEU A 70 10.92 8.62 16.08
C LEU A 70 10.93 10.14 15.96
N ASN A 71 10.03 10.82 16.67
CA ASN A 71 9.95 12.27 16.68
C ASN A 71 9.81 12.79 18.11
N ALA A 72 10.87 13.43 18.62
CA ALA A 72 10.87 14.01 19.96
C ALA A 72 10.02 15.28 20.06
N HIS A 73 9.68 15.93 18.94
CA HIS A 73 8.89 17.17 18.94
C HIS A 73 7.41 16.96 19.32
N VAL A 74 6.97 15.71 19.46
CA VAL A 74 5.56 15.37 19.76
C VAL A 74 5.33 14.87 21.19
N GLU A 75 6.37 14.80 22.03
CA GLU A 75 6.25 14.25 23.39
C GLU A 75 5.18 14.96 24.23
N ASP A 76 5.04 16.27 24.06
CA ASP A 76 4.05 17.10 24.78
C ASP A 76 2.65 17.09 24.15
N LEU A 77 2.47 16.44 22.99
CA LEU A 77 1.23 16.52 22.20
C LEU A 77 0.26 15.36 22.42
N ASN A 78 0.55 14.45 23.37
CA ASN A 78 -0.21 13.21 23.59
C ASN A 78 -0.33 12.34 22.32
N ILE A 79 0.74 12.33 21.51
CA ILE A 79 0.87 11.56 20.29
C ILE A 79 2.04 10.56 20.47
N PRO A 80 1.97 9.32 19.94
CA PRO A 80 3.05 8.35 20.08
C PRO A 80 4.39 8.88 19.55
N ASN A 81 5.44 8.91 20.37
CA ASN A 81 6.76 9.40 19.94
C ASN A 81 7.40 8.58 18.80
N ALA A 82 6.91 7.36 18.53
CA ALA A 82 7.39 6.49 17.47
C ALA A 82 6.24 5.96 16.60
N LEU A 83 6.47 5.92 15.29
CA LEU A 83 5.60 5.27 14.31
C LEU A 83 6.37 4.13 13.65
N TYR A 84 5.87 2.91 13.78
CA TYR A 84 6.45 1.73 13.13
C TYR A 84 6.16 1.74 11.63
N ILE A 85 7.11 1.28 10.82
CA ILE A 85 7.05 1.26 9.34
C ILE A 85 7.13 -0.16 8.76
N ASP A 86 6.82 -1.17 9.57
CA ASP A 86 6.89 -2.60 9.24
C ASP A 86 5.54 -3.19 8.82
N GLY A 87 4.57 -2.34 8.46
CA GLY A 87 3.25 -2.76 7.99
C GLY A 87 2.24 -3.04 9.11
N ARG A 88 2.59 -2.86 10.39
CA ARG A 88 1.59 -2.96 11.48
C ARG A 88 0.64 -1.77 11.49
N THR A 89 -0.62 -2.02 11.83
CA THR A 89 -1.62 -0.96 12.02
C THR A 89 -1.50 -0.35 13.42
N LEU A 90 -1.45 0.97 13.48
CA LEU A 90 -1.50 1.76 14.71
C LEU A 90 -2.69 2.72 14.69
N VAL A 91 -3.17 3.14 15.86
CA VAL A 91 -4.23 4.14 15.96
C VAL A 91 -3.60 5.51 16.16
N LEU A 92 -3.88 6.44 15.24
CA LEU A 92 -3.37 7.80 15.26
C LEU A 92 -4.52 8.77 15.03
N ASN A 93 -4.83 9.60 16.02
CA ASN A 93 -5.93 10.56 15.97
C ASN A 93 -7.28 9.92 15.57
N GLU A 94 -7.62 8.80 16.22
CA GLU A 94 -8.83 8.01 15.95
C GLU A 94 -8.93 7.38 14.54
N SER A 95 -7.86 7.44 13.76
CA SER A 95 -7.73 6.73 12.48
C SER A 95 -6.82 5.52 12.64
N ASN A 96 -7.12 4.43 11.93
CA ASN A 96 -6.19 3.32 11.75
C ASN A 96 -5.17 3.72 10.67
N VAL A 97 -3.89 3.64 11.00
CA VAL A 97 -2.77 4.00 10.12
C VAL A 97 -1.86 2.79 9.98
N THR A 98 -1.56 2.39 8.76
CA THR A 98 -0.54 1.40 8.44
C THR A 98 0.56 2.08 7.65
N LEU A 99 1.80 1.95 8.11
CA LEU A 99 2.97 2.45 7.40
C LEU A 99 3.84 1.25 7.00
N THR A 100 4.19 1.17 5.73
CA THR A 100 5.05 0.11 5.21
C THR A 100 6.24 0.73 4.50
N ASP A 101 7.46 0.35 4.88
CA ASP A 101 8.68 0.74 4.17
C ASP A 101 8.62 0.27 2.72
N GLY A 102 8.93 1.15 1.77
CA GLY A 102 8.97 0.80 0.35
C GLY A 102 9.98 -0.31 0.05
N GLY A 103 11.05 -0.42 0.84
CA GLY A 103 12.02 -1.52 0.75
C GLY A 103 11.47 -2.87 1.23
N ALA A 104 10.38 -2.90 2.01
CA ALA A 104 9.70 -4.15 2.36
C ALA A 104 8.91 -4.72 1.17
N LEU A 105 8.58 -3.88 0.18
CA LEU A 105 7.74 -4.20 -0.98
C LEU A 105 8.60 -4.54 -2.20
N TYR A 106 8.02 -5.23 -3.18
CA TYR A 106 8.62 -5.45 -4.48
C TYR A 106 8.61 -4.16 -5.29
N ASN A 107 9.76 -3.78 -5.82
CA ASN A 107 9.89 -2.53 -6.56
C ASN A 107 9.44 -2.71 -8.02
N LEU A 108 8.60 -1.82 -8.55
CA LEU A 108 8.19 -1.82 -9.96
C LEU A 108 9.10 -0.97 -10.87
N LEU A 109 9.85 -0.01 -10.30
CA LEU A 109 10.84 0.77 -11.05
C LEU A 109 12.14 -0.02 -11.29
N PHE A 110 12.51 -0.85 -10.32
CA PHE A 110 13.72 -1.68 -10.35
C PHE A 110 13.36 -3.09 -9.85
N PRO A 111 12.54 -3.85 -10.60
CA PRO A 111 12.08 -5.15 -10.14
C PRO A 111 13.23 -6.15 -10.07
N TYR A 112 13.27 -6.91 -8.97
CA TYR A 112 14.23 -7.98 -8.79
C TYR A 112 13.57 -9.32 -9.10
N GLY A 113 13.77 -9.78 -10.33
CA GLY A 113 13.07 -10.92 -10.92
C GLY A 113 13.16 -12.20 -10.10
N GLU A 114 14.34 -12.51 -9.55
CA GLU A 114 14.55 -13.71 -8.73
C GLU A 114 13.63 -13.72 -7.50
N SER A 115 13.56 -12.62 -6.76
CA SER A 115 12.70 -12.55 -5.56
C SER A 115 11.20 -12.69 -5.88
N ILE A 116 10.74 -12.07 -6.95
CA ILE A 116 9.34 -12.14 -7.38
C ILE A 116 9.04 -13.53 -7.96
N GLY A 117 9.98 -14.08 -8.74
CA GLY A 117 9.87 -15.40 -9.34
C GLY A 117 9.82 -16.53 -8.31
N LYS A 118 10.59 -16.43 -7.20
CA LYS A 118 10.48 -17.34 -6.05
C LYS A 118 9.08 -17.35 -5.45
N GLU A 119 8.50 -16.16 -5.26
CA GLU A 119 7.14 -16.01 -4.72
C GLU A 119 6.07 -16.58 -5.69
N LEU A 120 6.29 -16.44 -7.00
CA LEU A 120 5.43 -17.02 -8.04
C LEU A 120 5.67 -18.53 -8.26
N GLY A 121 6.75 -19.09 -7.73
CA GLY A 121 7.15 -20.49 -7.90
C GLY A 121 7.71 -20.84 -9.29
N GLU A 122 8.17 -19.83 -10.04
CA GLU A 122 8.74 -19.97 -11.41
C GLU A 122 9.99 -19.10 -11.54
N GLU A 123 10.93 -19.22 -10.58
CA GLU A 123 12.05 -18.29 -10.39
C GLU A 123 12.86 -18.02 -11.67
N SER A 124 13.46 -19.06 -12.28
CA SER A 124 14.37 -18.87 -13.42
C SER A 124 13.64 -18.45 -14.69
N VAL A 125 12.44 -18.97 -14.95
CA VAL A 125 11.66 -18.59 -16.14
C VAL A 125 11.21 -17.14 -16.04
N PHE A 126 10.67 -16.75 -14.88
CA PHE A 126 10.20 -15.39 -14.67
C PHE A 126 11.35 -14.39 -14.63
N SER A 127 12.43 -14.66 -13.90
CA SER A 127 13.54 -13.70 -13.74
C SER A 127 14.22 -13.40 -15.08
N GLU A 128 14.47 -14.43 -15.88
CA GLU A 128 15.07 -14.29 -17.21
C GLU A 128 14.08 -13.64 -18.19
N SER A 129 12.80 -14.03 -18.18
CA SER A 129 11.80 -13.40 -19.05
C SER A 129 11.50 -11.95 -18.67
N LEU A 130 11.63 -11.58 -17.39
CA LEU A 130 11.52 -10.20 -16.94
C LEU A 130 12.72 -9.37 -17.42
N TYR A 131 13.90 -9.97 -17.51
CA TYR A 131 15.09 -9.28 -18.05
C TYR A 131 14.87 -8.91 -19.52
N ASP A 132 14.54 -9.90 -20.36
CA ASP A 132 14.23 -9.75 -21.79
C ASP A 132 13.02 -8.80 -22.02
N TRP A 133 12.07 -8.79 -21.09
CA TRP A 133 10.93 -7.86 -21.18
C TRP A 133 11.34 -6.38 -21.04
N MET A 134 12.47 -6.10 -20.39
CA MET A 134 12.85 -4.77 -19.91
C MET A 134 14.04 -4.14 -20.64
N ASP A 135 14.95 -4.93 -21.20
CA ASP A 135 16.12 -4.44 -21.91
C ASP A 135 15.78 -4.03 -23.35
N GLU A 136 16.67 -3.28 -24.00
CA GLU A 136 16.39 -2.71 -25.34
C GLU A 136 16.98 -3.54 -26.48
N ASP A 137 17.60 -4.66 -26.15
CA ASP A 137 18.15 -5.56 -27.15
C ASP A 137 17.18 -6.72 -27.41
N THR A 138 17.60 -7.68 -28.23
CA THR A 138 16.75 -8.82 -28.62
C THR A 138 17.45 -10.13 -28.27
N PHE A 139 18.36 -10.11 -27.30
CA PHE A 139 19.14 -11.27 -26.90
C PHE A 139 18.35 -12.12 -25.90
N LEU A 140 17.73 -13.16 -26.44
CA LEU A 140 16.99 -14.14 -25.66
C LEU A 140 17.87 -14.87 -24.63
N GLN A 141 17.49 -14.80 -23.35
CA GLN A 141 18.06 -15.61 -22.28
C GLN A 141 17.65 -17.09 -22.40
N LEU A 142 18.32 -18.00 -21.68
CA LEU A 142 18.10 -19.45 -21.82
C LEU A 142 16.63 -19.86 -21.60
N ASN A 143 15.97 -19.28 -20.60
CA ASN A 143 14.58 -19.50 -20.25
C ASN A 143 13.68 -18.30 -20.57
N GLY A 144 14.25 -17.24 -21.13
CA GLY A 144 13.59 -15.96 -21.38
C GLY A 144 12.56 -15.97 -22.51
N ALA A 145 12.11 -14.77 -22.88
CA ALA A 145 11.12 -14.56 -23.93
C ALA A 145 11.18 -13.13 -24.47
N GLU A 146 11.17 -13.05 -25.80
CA GLU A 146 11.20 -11.84 -26.62
C GLU A 146 9.93 -11.72 -27.48
N ASP A 147 9.86 -10.70 -28.33
CA ASP A 147 8.77 -10.46 -29.29
C ASP A 147 8.29 -11.71 -30.01
N ASP A 148 9.20 -12.55 -30.52
CA ASP A 148 8.85 -13.79 -31.24
C ASP A 148 7.97 -14.71 -30.41
N TYR A 149 8.18 -14.77 -29.09
CA TYR A 149 7.35 -15.52 -28.16
C TYR A 149 6.01 -14.82 -27.94
N TYR A 150 6.01 -13.54 -27.58
CA TYR A 150 4.80 -12.81 -27.19
C TYR A 150 3.81 -12.58 -28.35
N GLN A 151 4.31 -12.53 -29.59
CA GLN A 151 3.49 -12.46 -30.78
C GLN A 151 2.74 -13.78 -31.06
N GLN A 152 3.26 -14.92 -30.58
CA GLN A 152 2.69 -16.26 -30.86
C GLN A 152 1.68 -16.74 -29.81
N ILE A 153 1.68 -16.18 -28.60
CA ILE A 153 0.87 -16.69 -27.47
C ILE A 153 -0.59 -16.21 -27.47
N SER A 154 -0.98 -15.25 -28.32
CA SER A 154 -2.37 -14.80 -28.41
C SER A 154 -2.74 -14.31 -29.81
N ASP A 155 -4.03 -14.39 -30.16
CA ASP A 155 -4.54 -13.95 -31.47
C ASP A 155 -4.27 -12.46 -31.77
N ASN A 156 -4.08 -11.65 -30.73
CA ASN A 156 -3.68 -10.24 -30.80
C ASN A 156 -2.31 -10.06 -30.16
N GLY A 157 -1.33 -10.88 -30.57
CA GLY A 157 0.04 -10.89 -30.07
C GLY A 157 0.59 -9.50 -29.72
N TYR A 158 1.44 -9.47 -28.70
CA TYR A 158 2.05 -8.24 -28.21
C TYR A 158 3.57 -8.38 -28.23
N GLU A 159 4.25 -7.27 -28.00
CA GLU A 159 5.71 -7.15 -27.98
C GLU A 159 6.19 -7.01 -26.52
N SER A 160 7.47 -7.29 -26.30
CA SER A 160 8.16 -6.91 -25.07
C SER A 160 8.10 -5.39 -24.88
N ARG A 161 8.32 -4.93 -23.65
CA ARG A 161 8.20 -3.50 -23.35
C ARG A 161 9.44 -2.71 -23.82
N ASP A 162 10.59 -3.35 -23.79
CA ASP A 162 11.91 -2.79 -24.05
C ASP A 162 12.22 -1.53 -23.23
N LYS A 163 11.75 -1.53 -21.97
CA LYS A 163 11.94 -0.43 -21.02
C LYS A 163 12.10 -0.98 -19.61
N ARG A 164 13.11 -0.46 -18.91
CA ARG A 164 13.53 -0.88 -17.56
C ARG A 164 12.47 -0.85 -16.46
N ALA A 165 11.41 -0.07 -16.61
CA ALA A 165 10.40 0.12 -15.57
C ALA A 165 9.08 -0.50 -15.99
N ILE A 166 8.49 -1.30 -15.10
CA ILE A 166 7.14 -1.86 -15.23
C ILE A 166 6.13 -0.73 -15.03
N GLN A 167 5.05 -0.66 -15.83
CA GLN A 167 4.04 0.42 -15.73
C GLN A 167 2.84 0.09 -14.86
N ASP A 168 2.51 -1.19 -14.70
CA ASP A 168 1.50 -1.63 -13.73
C ASP A 168 1.81 -3.04 -13.25
N VAL A 169 1.35 -3.41 -12.05
CA VAL A 169 1.47 -4.80 -11.58
C VAL A 169 0.83 -5.78 -12.56
N ALA A 170 -0.26 -5.41 -13.23
CA ALA A 170 -0.92 -6.25 -14.22
C ALA A 170 -0.03 -6.59 -15.42
N GLU A 171 0.96 -5.75 -15.72
CA GLU A 171 1.94 -6.00 -16.77
C GLU A 171 2.82 -7.22 -16.45
N LEU A 172 3.13 -7.47 -15.17
CA LEU A 172 3.84 -8.69 -14.77
C LEU A 172 3.08 -9.94 -15.23
N GLY A 173 1.75 -9.88 -15.29
CA GLY A 173 0.89 -10.96 -15.81
C GLY A 173 0.94 -11.16 -17.33
N LEU A 174 1.73 -10.38 -18.05
CA LEU A 174 2.04 -10.56 -19.48
C LEU A 174 3.37 -11.31 -19.67
N ILE A 175 4.25 -11.26 -18.67
CA ILE A 175 5.59 -11.85 -18.74
C ILE A 175 5.48 -13.37 -18.65
N LYS A 176 6.28 -14.06 -19.46
CA LYS A 176 6.36 -15.52 -19.44
C LYS A 176 6.75 -16.02 -18.03
N GLY A 177 6.14 -17.13 -17.62
CA GLY A 177 6.34 -17.71 -16.29
C GLY A 177 5.38 -17.15 -15.23
N VAL A 178 4.50 -16.20 -15.55
CA VAL A 178 3.51 -15.69 -14.59
C VAL A 178 2.16 -16.37 -14.74
N ASP A 179 1.75 -17.07 -13.68
CA ASP A 179 0.35 -17.41 -13.45
C ASP A 179 -0.37 -16.21 -12.81
N ARG A 180 -1.32 -15.62 -13.54
CA ARG A 180 -2.12 -14.48 -13.05
C ARG A 180 -2.88 -14.78 -11.76
N GLN A 181 -3.22 -16.06 -11.51
CA GLN A 181 -3.87 -16.47 -10.26
C GLN A 181 -2.91 -16.38 -9.06
N LYS A 182 -1.61 -16.60 -9.28
CA LYS A 182 -0.56 -16.44 -8.26
C LYS A 182 -0.13 -14.98 -8.08
N LEU A 183 -0.23 -14.16 -9.12
CA LEU A 183 0.08 -12.73 -9.03
C LEU A 183 -0.97 -11.94 -8.22
N ALA A 184 -2.25 -12.30 -8.31
CA ALA A 184 -3.33 -11.55 -7.68
C ALA A 184 -3.19 -11.42 -6.13
N PRO A 185 -2.85 -12.47 -5.36
CA PRO A 185 -2.63 -12.38 -3.91
C PRO A 185 -1.50 -11.43 -3.49
N ILE A 186 -0.43 -11.35 -4.29
CA ILE A 186 0.77 -10.58 -3.97
C ILE A 186 0.77 -9.19 -4.59
N LYS A 187 -0.29 -8.79 -5.32
CA LYS A 187 -0.39 -7.46 -5.95
C LYS A 187 -0.20 -6.32 -4.94
N LYS A 188 -0.70 -6.50 -3.73
CA LYS A 188 -0.53 -5.54 -2.63
C LYS A 188 0.94 -5.40 -2.20
N ASP A 189 1.82 -6.31 -2.57
CA ASP A 189 3.22 -6.28 -2.11
C ASP A 189 4.14 -5.54 -3.09
N PHE A 190 3.60 -4.91 -4.14
CA PHE A 190 4.37 -4.13 -5.13
C PHE A 190 4.22 -2.63 -4.94
N LEU A 191 5.29 -1.85 -5.12
CA LEU A 191 5.29 -0.40 -5.03
C LEU A 191 6.21 0.25 -6.08
N TYR A 192 5.80 1.40 -6.60
CA TYR A 192 6.71 2.31 -7.29
C TYR A 192 7.59 3.05 -6.29
N THR A 193 8.88 2.71 -6.26
CA THR A 193 9.78 3.28 -5.26
C THR A 193 11.20 3.40 -5.79
N TRP A 194 11.94 4.39 -5.31
CA TRP A 194 13.39 4.49 -5.54
C TRP A 194 14.23 3.63 -4.59
N ALA A 195 13.57 2.77 -3.78
CA ALA A 195 14.23 1.79 -2.95
C ALA A 195 15.00 0.77 -3.82
N ILE A 196 16.33 0.78 -3.73
CA ILE A 196 17.16 -0.15 -4.51
C ILE A 196 17.26 -1.51 -3.82
N ARG A 197 17.24 -1.53 -2.49
CA ARG A 197 17.43 -2.75 -1.68
C ARG A 197 16.14 -3.18 -1.01
N ILE A 198 15.96 -4.49 -0.91
CA ILE A 198 14.89 -5.09 -0.11
C ILE A 198 15.28 -4.98 1.37
N ASN A 199 14.42 -4.36 2.17
CA ASN A 199 14.65 -4.16 3.60
C ASN A 199 14.16 -5.35 4.42
N LEU A 200 15.09 -6.17 4.89
CA LEU A 200 14.83 -7.38 5.68
C LEU A 200 14.32 -7.06 7.09
N ALA A 201 14.60 -5.86 7.61
CA ALA A 201 14.13 -5.45 8.94
C ALA A 201 12.62 -5.16 8.98
N THR A 202 12.02 -4.85 7.83
CA THR A 202 10.61 -4.40 7.74
C THR A 202 9.75 -5.23 6.80
N THR A 203 10.31 -6.21 6.08
CA THR A 203 9.54 -7.16 5.25
C THR A 203 8.60 -8.04 6.08
N THR A 204 7.56 -8.62 5.48
CA THR A 204 6.73 -9.62 6.18
C THR A 204 7.52 -10.88 6.51
N ASP A 205 7.09 -11.65 7.53
CA ASP A 205 7.72 -12.93 7.87
C ASP A 205 7.69 -13.89 6.67
N GLU A 206 6.54 -13.98 5.99
CA GLU A 206 6.34 -14.81 4.79
C GLU A 206 7.37 -14.50 3.71
N LYS A 207 7.52 -13.22 3.35
CA LYS A 207 8.51 -12.79 2.37
C LYS A 207 9.94 -13.02 2.87
N LEU A 208 10.20 -12.87 4.17
CA LEU A 208 11.52 -13.17 4.73
C LEU A 208 11.91 -14.64 4.53
N TYR A 209 10.96 -15.58 4.72
CA TYR A 209 11.17 -17.01 4.42
C TYR A 209 11.54 -17.22 2.96
N THR A 210 10.77 -16.64 2.02
CA THR A 210 11.03 -16.77 0.58
C THR A 210 12.40 -16.20 0.18
N LEU A 211 12.78 -15.04 0.73
CA LEU A 211 13.99 -14.33 0.33
C LEU A 211 15.27 -14.99 0.82
N LEU A 212 15.29 -15.44 2.08
CA LEU A 212 16.50 -15.99 2.69
C LEU A 212 16.70 -17.48 2.36
N ASP A 213 15.60 -18.22 2.09
CA ASP A 213 15.63 -19.66 1.76
C ASP A 213 16.51 -20.49 2.72
N LEU A 214 16.39 -20.20 4.02
CA LEU A 214 17.14 -20.84 5.08
C LEU A 214 16.35 -21.98 5.73
N PRO A 215 17.03 -22.93 6.40
CA PRO A 215 16.36 -23.96 7.19
C PRO A 215 15.37 -23.37 8.20
N LYS A 216 14.22 -24.02 8.36
CA LYS A 216 13.11 -23.56 9.22
C LYS A 216 13.55 -23.14 10.63
N GLU A 217 14.43 -23.92 11.27
CA GLU A 217 14.96 -23.62 12.60
C GLU A 217 15.72 -22.29 12.64
N THR A 218 16.55 -22.03 11.64
CA THR A 218 17.28 -20.75 11.51
C THR A 218 16.32 -19.59 11.26
N MET A 219 15.28 -19.81 10.46
CA MET A 219 14.26 -18.79 10.20
C MET A 219 13.44 -18.43 11.45
N GLU A 220 13.04 -19.42 12.26
CA GLU A 220 12.31 -19.19 13.51
C GLU A 220 13.17 -18.40 14.52
N GLU A 221 14.46 -18.70 14.59
CA GLU A 221 15.44 -17.92 15.37
C GLU A 221 15.51 -16.47 14.85
N LEU A 222 15.67 -16.28 13.54
CA LEU A 222 15.75 -14.96 12.93
C LEU A 222 14.50 -14.11 13.15
N ILE A 223 13.30 -14.69 13.03
CA ILE A 223 12.04 -13.98 13.28
C ILE A 223 11.95 -13.55 14.74
N THR A 224 12.34 -14.44 15.67
CA THR A 224 12.38 -14.12 17.09
C THR A 224 13.35 -12.97 17.38
N LEU A 225 14.56 -13.02 16.82
CA LEU A 225 15.54 -11.95 16.96
C LEU A 225 15.03 -10.64 16.36
N ARG A 226 14.40 -10.67 15.19
CA ARG A 226 13.86 -9.47 14.53
C ARG A 226 12.84 -8.72 15.39
N GLN A 227 12.09 -9.44 16.21
CA GLN A 227 11.10 -8.87 17.14
C GLN A 227 11.70 -8.42 18.48
N THR A 228 12.76 -9.09 18.94
CA THR A 228 13.30 -8.92 20.31
C THR A 228 14.60 -8.12 20.37
N ASP A 229 15.50 -8.34 19.42
CA ASP A 229 16.80 -7.67 19.30
C ASP A 229 17.21 -7.56 17.82
N MET A 230 16.85 -6.43 17.22
CA MET A 230 17.11 -6.14 15.81
C MET A 230 18.61 -6.16 15.47
N MET A 231 19.50 -5.83 16.43
CA MET A 231 20.94 -5.85 16.17
C MET A 231 21.46 -7.27 16.08
N GLN A 232 20.98 -8.18 16.94
CA GLN A 232 21.31 -9.60 16.84
C GLN A 232 20.75 -10.22 15.56
N PHE A 233 19.53 -9.84 15.15
CA PHE A 233 18.98 -10.23 13.85
C PHE A 233 19.91 -9.86 12.69
N ILE A 234 20.34 -8.59 12.63
CA ILE A 234 21.26 -8.10 11.59
C ILE A 234 22.58 -8.89 11.62
N ASN A 235 23.17 -9.06 12.81
CA ASN A 235 24.44 -9.77 12.95
C ASN A 235 24.34 -11.23 12.49
N LYS A 236 23.23 -11.91 12.81
CA LYS A 236 23.01 -13.30 12.41
C LYS A 236 22.82 -13.41 10.90
N VAL A 237 22.01 -12.55 10.28
CA VAL A 237 21.86 -12.52 8.81
C VAL A 237 23.22 -12.28 8.13
N ASN A 238 23.98 -11.29 8.60
CA ASN A 238 25.30 -11.00 8.05
C ASN A 238 26.29 -12.17 8.18
N LEU A 239 26.21 -12.91 9.28
CA LEU A 239 27.07 -14.09 9.50
C LEU A 239 26.72 -15.21 8.51
N VAL A 240 25.43 -15.49 8.33
CA VAL A 240 24.93 -16.54 7.42
C VAL A 240 25.32 -16.24 5.97
N HIS A 241 25.26 -14.98 5.55
CA HIS A 241 25.57 -14.55 4.18
C HIS A 241 26.96 -13.92 4.04
N SER A 242 27.88 -14.20 4.96
CA SER A 242 29.20 -13.54 5.01
C SER A 242 30.08 -13.78 3.77
N ASN A 243 29.83 -14.85 3.01
CA ASN A 243 30.55 -15.20 1.79
C ASN A 243 29.77 -14.86 0.50
N ASP A 244 28.60 -14.25 0.61
CA ASP A 244 27.76 -13.88 -0.52
C ASP A 244 27.87 -12.37 -0.77
N GLU A 245 28.75 -12.01 -1.72
CA GLU A 245 28.96 -10.60 -2.07
C GLU A 245 27.72 -9.97 -2.71
N THR A 246 26.92 -10.76 -3.43
CA THR A 246 25.72 -10.30 -4.13
C THR A 246 24.55 -10.02 -3.19
N PHE A 247 24.48 -10.75 -2.06
CA PHE A 247 23.45 -10.56 -1.05
C PHE A 247 23.32 -9.11 -0.59
N PHE A 248 24.45 -8.46 -0.30
CA PHE A 248 24.44 -7.08 0.20
C PHE A 248 24.20 -6.03 -0.88
N GLU A 249 24.21 -6.38 -2.16
CA GLU A 249 23.78 -5.49 -3.23
C GLU A 249 22.25 -5.40 -3.28
N LEU A 250 21.59 -6.51 -2.96
CA LEU A 250 20.14 -6.69 -3.08
C LEU A 250 19.39 -6.41 -1.77
N PHE A 251 20.00 -6.78 -0.64
CA PHE A 251 19.36 -6.72 0.67
C PHE A 251 19.97 -5.64 1.57
N GLY A 252 19.14 -5.12 2.47
CA GLY A 252 19.54 -4.16 3.47
C GLY A 252 18.65 -4.19 4.70
N PHE A 253 18.98 -3.34 5.68
CA PHE A 253 18.25 -3.22 6.94
C PHE A 253 17.81 -1.77 7.22
N ALA A 254 18.31 -0.84 6.41
CA ALA A 254 18.00 0.58 6.56
C ALA A 254 16.68 0.87 5.82
N PRO A 255 15.79 1.69 6.42
CA PRO A 255 14.57 2.14 5.76
C PRO A 255 14.85 2.76 4.41
N SER A 256 14.02 2.44 3.42
CA SER A 256 14.18 2.93 2.04
C SER A 256 13.91 4.42 1.86
N LYS A 257 13.29 5.06 2.86
CA LYS A 257 12.79 6.45 2.83
C LYS A 257 11.65 6.67 1.82
N SER A 258 11.10 5.58 1.27
CA SER A 258 9.78 5.52 0.67
C SER A 258 8.84 4.83 1.65
N LEU A 259 7.62 5.33 1.81
CA LEU A 259 6.61 4.73 2.67
C LEU A 259 5.31 4.59 1.90
N ARG A 260 4.73 3.39 1.93
CA ARG A 260 3.29 3.26 1.70
C ARG A 260 2.56 3.59 2.99
N VAL A 261 1.51 4.39 2.86
CA VAL A 261 0.67 4.87 3.94
C VAL A 261 -0.77 4.52 3.61
N GLU A 262 -1.39 3.74 4.48
CA GLU A 262 -2.82 3.45 4.41
C GLU A 262 -3.49 3.99 5.68
N ILE A 263 -4.43 4.90 5.50
CA ILE A 263 -5.16 5.52 6.61
C ILE A 263 -6.62 5.24 6.41
N SER A 264 -7.30 4.87 7.49
CA SER A 264 -8.74 4.74 7.49
C SER A 264 -9.37 5.30 8.76
N SER A 265 -10.48 6.01 8.59
CA SER A 265 -11.20 6.65 9.67
C SER A 265 -12.70 6.39 9.55
N LYS A 266 -13.41 6.46 10.69
CA LYS A 266 -14.85 6.21 10.75
C LYS A 266 -15.53 7.21 11.69
N VAL A 267 -16.63 7.78 11.23
CA VAL A 267 -17.50 8.66 12.05
C VAL A 267 -18.95 8.26 11.80
N GLY A 268 -19.64 7.77 12.83
CA GLY A 268 -20.95 7.13 12.65
C GLY A 268 -20.85 5.96 11.66
N ASN A 269 -21.63 6.02 10.59
CA ASN A 269 -21.59 5.04 9.50
C ASN A 269 -20.68 5.45 8.32
N ALA A 270 -20.16 6.69 8.32
CA ALA A 270 -19.31 7.16 7.24
C ALA A 270 -17.87 6.69 7.43
N TYR A 271 -17.23 6.33 6.31
CA TYR A 271 -15.86 5.84 6.24
C TYR A 271 -15.04 6.72 5.28
N ALA A 272 -13.77 6.95 5.60
CA ALA A 272 -12.81 7.53 4.69
C ALA A 272 -11.53 6.68 4.69
N LYS A 273 -10.91 6.54 3.51
CA LYS A 273 -9.64 5.87 3.31
C LYS A 273 -8.73 6.79 2.52
N ILE A 274 -7.45 6.82 2.89
CA ILE A 274 -6.38 7.46 2.12
C ILE A 274 -5.33 6.38 1.90
N ASN A 275 -5.00 6.11 0.65
CA ASN A 275 -3.81 5.35 0.29
C ASN A 275 -2.82 6.35 -0.31
N ALA A 276 -1.61 6.40 0.23
CA ALA A 276 -0.57 7.28 -0.24
C ALA A 276 0.78 6.59 -0.31
N THR A 277 1.64 7.09 -1.20
CA THR A 277 3.07 6.79 -1.22
C THR A 277 3.81 8.07 -0.90
N ILE A 278 4.69 8.05 0.09
CA ILE A 278 5.49 9.20 0.53
C ILE A 278 6.95 8.91 0.22
N GLU A 279 7.57 9.73 -0.61
CA GLU A 279 9.01 9.67 -0.89
C GLU A 279 9.73 10.83 -0.19
N LEU A 280 10.71 10.49 0.66
CA LEU A 280 11.49 11.46 1.44
C LEU A 280 12.86 11.69 0.80
N HIS A 281 13.04 12.90 0.27
CA HIS A 281 14.28 13.31 -0.38
C HIS A 281 15.11 14.20 0.53
N TYR A 282 16.42 14.08 0.44
CA TYR A 282 17.37 14.97 1.09
C TYR A 282 17.95 15.91 0.06
N LYS A 283 17.73 17.21 0.22
CA LYS A 283 18.41 18.25 -0.57
C LYS A 283 19.02 19.25 0.40
N ASN A 284 20.33 19.47 0.31
CA ASN A 284 21.06 20.43 1.15
C ASN A 284 20.89 20.24 2.67
N LYS A 285 20.87 18.98 3.15
CA LYS A 285 20.61 18.61 4.57
C LYS A 285 19.18 18.88 5.07
N GLU A 286 18.28 19.33 4.21
CA GLU A 286 16.85 19.45 4.50
C GLU A 286 16.09 18.26 3.89
N ARG A 287 15.06 17.77 4.60
CA ARG A 287 14.18 16.72 4.10
C ARG A 287 12.94 17.32 3.47
N TRP A 288 12.57 16.79 2.30
CA TRP A 288 11.41 17.21 1.54
C TRP A 288 10.58 15.98 1.16
N ILE A 289 9.26 16.12 1.19
CA ILE A 289 8.33 15.14 0.64
C ILE A 289 8.15 15.48 -0.84
N TYR A 290 8.55 14.57 -1.74
CA TYR A 290 8.59 14.87 -3.17
C TYR A 290 7.31 14.46 -3.91
N LYS A 291 6.60 13.45 -3.41
CA LYS A 291 5.39 12.94 -4.06
C LYS A 291 4.46 12.34 -3.00
N TYR A 292 3.19 12.72 -3.07
CA TYR A 292 2.08 11.98 -2.46
C TYR A 292 1.01 11.79 -3.54
N THR A 293 0.60 10.54 -3.76
CA THR A 293 -0.52 10.20 -4.66
C THR A 293 -1.64 9.68 -3.79
N ILE A 294 -2.83 10.28 -3.83
CA ILE A 294 -4.01 9.72 -3.16
C ILE A 294 -4.70 8.80 -4.17
N GLU A 295 -4.83 7.53 -3.81
CA GLU A 295 -5.67 6.58 -4.56
C GLU A 295 -7.04 6.50 -3.87
N ASP A 296 -8.08 7.03 -4.54
CA ASP A 296 -9.49 6.97 -4.13
C ASP A 296 -10.11 5.58 -4.32
#